data_AF-A0A024WZZ1-F1
#
_entry.id   AF-A0A024WZZ1-F1
#
_cell.length_a   1.000
_cell.length_b   1.000
_cell.length_c   1.000
_cell.angle_alpha   90.00
_cell.angle_beta   90.00
_cell.angle_gamma   90.00
#
_symmetry.space_group_name_H-M   'P 1'
#
loop_
_entity.id
_entity.type
_entity.pdbx_description
1 polymer ?
#
loop_
_entity_poly.entity_id
_entity_poly.type
_entity_poly.pdbx_seq_one_letter_code
_entity_poly.pdbx_strand_id
1 'polypeptide(L)'
;MAASTTYSSAPDAKHLFDIIGKEVHEEIVKKDGAEAYKEALKGYLYKANGYILETLSTNKTCDLVKEYYNERVNKGGVARGERYPCKELSGKDAKKEERFSNTLGGQCTDHRIKGNERNVTGGACAPYRRLHLCDHNLETIETTSTTSDTLLAEVCMAAYYEGDLIKTHYTQHERTNPDTKSQLCTVLARSFADIGDIVRGKDLYLGYDDKEKDQREQLENNLRKIFGKIHEDVMKTNRKTNKEAAEARYNDKDGNYYQLREDWWTANRET
;
A
#
# COMPACT_ATOMS: atom_id res chain seq x y z
N MET A 1 -12.96 -26.53 -20.30
CA MET A 1 -12.17 -26.42 -19.05
C MET A 1 -13.06 -26.95 -17.93
N ALA A 2 -12.65 -28.01 -17.24
CA ALA A 2 -13.40 -28.46 -16.07
C ALA A 2 -13.22 -27.39 -14.98
N ALA A 3 -14.31 -26.90 -14.39
CA ALA A 3 -14.22 -26.05 -13.22
C ALA A 3 -13.48 -26.83 -12.13
N SER A 4 -12.36 -26.29 -11.64
CA SER A 4 -11.61 -26.84 -10.52
C SER A 4 -12.60 -27.08 -9.36
N THR A 5 -12.81 -28.34 -8.97
CA THR A 5 -13.76 -28.76 -7.91
C THR A 5 -13.48 -28.07 -6.56
N THR A 6 -12.30 -27.46 -6.45
CA THR A 6 -11.78 -26.70 -5.32
C THR A 6 -12.56 -25.40 -5.07
N TYR A 7 -12.95 -24.65 -6.12
CA TYR A 7 -13.65 -23.37 -5.94
C TYR A 7 -15.11 -23.52 -5.53
N SER A 8 -15.78 -24.57 -6.04
CA SER A 8 -17.18 -24.88 -5.71
C SER A 8 -17.38 -25.28 -4.25
N SER A 9 -16.30 -25.55 -3.51
CA SER A 9 -16.33 -25.92 -2.09
C SER A 9 -16.18 -24.72 -1.14
N ALA A 10 -15.94 -23.51 -1.67
CA ALA A 10 -15.73 -22.32 -0.85
C ALA A 10 -17.03 -21.94 -0.09
N PRO A 11 -16.98 -21.77 1.24
CA PRO A 11 -18.17 -21.50 2.06
C PRO A 11 -18.73 -20.08 1.87
N ASP A 12 -17.91 -19.14 1.42
CA ASP A 12 -18.29 -17.77 1.11
C ASP A 12 -17.34 -17.14 0.08
N ALA A 13 -17.67 -15.92 -0.38
CA ALA A 13 -16.87 -15.20 -1.35
C ALA A 13 -15.45 -14.89 -0.86
N LYS A 14 -15.25 -14.64 0.44
CA LYS A 14 -13.91 -14.35 0.99
C LYS A 14 -13.03 -15.58 0.82
N HIS A 15 -13.50 -16.75 1.23
CA HIS A 15 -12.75 -18.00 1.10
C HIS A 15 -12.47 -18.33 -0.36
N LEU A 16 -13.41 -18.09 -1.27
CA LEU A 16 -13.19 -18.28 -2.70
C LEU A 16 -12.03 -17.41 -3.21
N PHE A 17 -12.04 -16.11 -2.89
CA PHE A 17 -10.99 -15.20 -3.32
C PHE A 17 -9.65 -15.47 -2.63
N ASP A 18 -9.64 -15.95 -1.38
CA ASP A 18 -8.42 -16.38 -0.69
C ASP A 18 -7.77 -17.60 -1.38
N ILE A 19 -8.57 -18.58 -1.83
CA ILE A 19 -8.09 -19.74 -2.58
C ILE A 19 -7.47 -19.29 -3.91
N ILE A 20 -8.20 -18.48 -4.69
CA ILE A 20 -7.70 -17.94 -5.97
C ILE A 20 -6.44 -17.09 -5.75
N GLY A 21 -6.43 -16.24 -4.73
CA GLY A 21 -5.30 -15.38 -4.40
C GLY A 21 -4.05 -16.19 -4.03
N LYS A 22 -4.21 -17.31 -3.32
CA LYS A 22 -3.12 -18.25 -3.03
C LYS A 22 -2.55 -18.85 -4.31
N GLU A 23 -3.41 -19.35 -5.19
CA GLU A 23 -2.97 -19.96 -6.46
C GLU A 23 -2.27 -18.94 -7.35
N VAL A 24 -2.83 -17.74 -7.52
CA VAL A 24 -2.17 -16.63 -8.25
C VAL A 24 -0.79 -16.34 -7.64
N HIS A 25 -0.69 -16.30 -6.32
CA HIS A 25 0.59 -16.03 -5.67
C HIS A 25 1.62 -17.16 -5.88
N GLU A 26 1.20 -18.42 -5.74
CA GLU A 26 2.09 -19.59 -5.83
C GLU A 26 2.48 -19.94 -7.28
N GLU A 27 1.55 -19.76 -8.22
CA GLU A 27 1.72 -20.18 -9.60
C GLU A 27 2.18 -19.06 -10.52
N ILE A 28 1.80 -17.82 -10.25
CA ILE A 28 2.14 -16.66 -11.08
C ILE A 28 3.23 -15.85 -10.37
N VAL A 29 2.92 -15.23 -9.23
CA VAL A 29 3.81 -14.25 -8.59
C VAL A 29 5.17 -14.85 -8.21
N LYS A 30 5.19 -16.04 -7.59
CA LYS A 30 6.44 -16.71 -7.21
C LYS A 30 7.25 -17.24 -8.39
N LYS A 31 6.62 -17.49 -9.54
CA LYS A 31 7.24 -18.13 -10.70
C LYS A 31 7.54 -17.15 -11.84
N ASP A 32 7.14 -15.89 -11.73
CA ASP A 32 7.30 -14.86 -12.76
C ASP A 32 8.76 -14.37 -12.94
N GLY A 33 9.74 -14.96 -12.26
CA GLY A 33 11.16 -14.59 -12.40
C GLY A 33 11.60 -13.38 -11.57
N ALA A 34 10.69 -12.78 -10.79
CA ALA A 34 10.98 -11.69 -9.85
C ALA A 34 12.06 -12.04 -8.81
N GLU A 35 12.20 -13.33 -8.45
CA GLU A 35 13.17 -13.80 -7.44
C GLU A 35 14.61 -13.41 -7.78
N ALA A 36 14.96 -13.33 -9.07
CA ALA A 36 16.29 -12.90 -9.51
C ALA A 36 16.62 -11.44 -9.13
N TYR A 37 15.60 -10.62 -8.88
CA TYR A 37 15.72 -9.19 -8.57
C TYR A 37 15.36 -8.85 -7.12
N LYS A 38 14.86 -9.83 -6.36
CA LYS A 38 14.36 -9.64 -4.98
C LYS A 38 15.36 -8.93 -4.09
N GLU A 39 16.62 -9.34 -4.10
CA GLU A 39 17.67 -8.71 -3.27
C GLU A 39 17.95 -7.24 -3.66
N ALA A 40 17.84 -6.90 -4.94
CA ALA A 40 18.02 -5.53 -5.41
C ALA A 40 16.80 -4.64 -5.08
N LEU A 41 15.62 -5.24 -4.95
CA LEU A 41 14.37 -4.56 -4.64
C LEU A 41 14.06 -4.53 -3.14
N LYS A 42 14.66 -5.41 -2.34
CA LYS A 42 14.39 -5.53 -0.91
C LYS A 42 14.84 -4.26 -0.18
N GLY A 43 13.91 -3.62 0.50
CA GLY A 43 14.19 -2.54 1.43
C GLY A 43 14.54 -3.07 2.81
N TYR A 44 15.28 -2.26 3.56
CA TYR A 44 15.72 -2.54 4.92
C TYR A 44 15.44 -1.34 5.82
N LEU A 45 14.50 -1.49 6.76
CA LEU A 45 14.05 -0.40 7.66
C LEU A 45 15.21 0.25 8.45
N TYR A 46 16.21 -0.53 8.84
CA TYR A 46 17.36 0.03 9.56
C TYR A 46 18.23 0.95 8.69
N LYS A 47 18.35 0.66 7.38
CA LYS A 47 19.08 1.52 6.45
C LYS A 47 18.34 2.83 6.21
N ALA A 48 17.01 2.81 6.17
CA ALA A 48 16.19 4.02 6.11
C ALA A 48 16.40 4.94 7.34
N ASN A 49 16.69 4.34 8.49
CA ASN A 49 17.11 5.04 9.70
C ASN A 49 18.58 5.49 9.68
N GLY A 50 19.33 5.19 8.63
CA GLY A 50 20.75 5.50 8.49
C GLY A 50 21.68 4.64 9.36
N TYR A 51 21.19 3.50 9.83
CA TYR A 51 21.99 2.54 10.59
C TYR A 51 22.66 1.51 9.68
N ILE A 52 23.75 0.95 10.20
CA ILE A 52 24.30 -0.32 9.74
C ILE A 52 23.86 -1.43 10.71
N LEU A 53 23.95 -2.69 10.26
CA LEU A 53 23.43 -3.84 11.01
C LEU A 53 24.08 -3.96 12.40
N GLU A 54 25.37 -3.61 12.51
CA GLU A 54 26.19 -3.69 13.71
C GLU A 54 25.84 -2.64 14.77
N THR A 55 25.16 -1.55 14.38
CA THR A 55 24.80 -0.44 15.28
C THR A 55 23.34 -0.49 15.74
N LEU A 56 22.60 -1.52 15.35
CA LEU A 56 21.18 -1.65 15.67
C LEU A 56 20.96 -1.94 17.16
N SER A 57 20.20 -1.06 17.82
CA SER A 57 19.69 -1.28 19.17
C SER A 57 18.51 -2.26 19.21
N THR A 58 17.75 -2.35 18.12
CA THR A 58 16.60 -3.23 17.94
C THR A 58 16.46 -3.62 16.46
N ASN A 59 15.94 -4.82 16.21
CA ASN A 59 15.57 -5.31 14.88
C ASN A 59 14.05 -5.48 14.73
N LYS A 60 13.26 -5.01 15.71
CA LYS A 60 11.80 -5.11 15.66
C LYS A 60 11.24 -4.07 14.70
N THR A 61 10.43 -4.52 13.74
CA THR A 61 9.77 -3.68 12.72
C THR A 61 9.08 -2.47 13.33
N CYS A 62 8.22 -2.67 14.33
CA CYS A 62 7.47 -1.58 14.95
C CYS A 62 8.36 -0.51 15.60
N ASP A 63 9.51 -0.90 16.16
CA ASP A 63 10.42 0.04 16.80
C ASP A 63 11.16 0.85 15.73
N LEU A 64 11.67 0.18 14.68
CA LEU A 64 12.36 0.83 13.56
C LEU A 64 11.45 1.81 12.79
N VAL A 65 10.16 1.49 12.63
CA VAL A 65 9.17 2.39 12.00
C VAL A 65 8.92 3.62 12.85
N LYS A 66 8.77 3.45 14.18
CA LYS A 66 8.58 4.57 15.11
C LYS A 66 9.80 5.48 15.15
N GLU A 67 10.99 4.89 15.19
CA GLU A 67 12.25 5.61 15.16
C GLU A 67 12.39 6.41 13.86
N TYR A 68 12.08 5.80 12.72
CA TYR A 68 12.07 6.48 11.43
C TYR A 68 11.13 7.69 11.45
N TYR A 69 9.91 7.52 11.94
CA TYR A 69 8.97 8.63 12.06
C TYR A 69 9.50 9.74 12.97
N ASN A 70 9.96 9.40 14.17
CA ASN A 70 10.36 10.40 15.17
C ASN A 70 11.65 11.13 14.81
N GLU A 71 12.63 10.41 14.26
CA GLU A 71 13.99 10.91 14.08
C GLU A 71 14.28 11.39 12.65
N ARG A 72 13.57 10.87 11.65
CA ARG A 72 13.76 11.24 10.24
C ARG A 72 12.64 12.12 9.73
N VAL A 73 11.38 11.74 9.99
CA VAL A 73 10.22 12.45 9.45
C VAL A 73 9.82 13.65 10.31
N ASN A 74 9.83 13.50 11.64
CA ASN A 74 9.33 14.49 12.60
C ASN A 74 10.46 15.23 13.36
N LYS A 75 11.69 15.21 12.83
CA LYS A 75 12.86 15.79 13.49
C LYS A 75 12.69 17.29 13.73
N GLY A 76 12.89 17.73 14.96
CA GLY A 76 12.84 19.15 15.35
C GLY A 76 11.43 19.71 15.57
N GLY A 77 10.38 18.88 15.54
CA GLY A 77 9.01 19.30 15.86
C GLY A 77 8.39 20.31 14.91
N VAL A 78 9.05 20.61 13.78
CA VAL A 78 8.61 21.58 12.77
C VAL A 78 7.59 20.95 11.81
N ALA A 79 7.72 19.65 11.53
CA ALA A 79 6.75 18.86 10.76
C ALA A 79 5.54 18.42 11.62
N ARG A 80 4.94 19.37 12.38
CA ARG A 80 3.83 19.12 13.33
C ARG A 80 2.67 18.38 12.67
N GLY A 81 2.68 17.04 12.74
CA GLY A 81 1.64 16.20 12.14
C GLY A 81 1.50 16.35 10.62
N GLU A 82 2.39 17.07 9.94
CA GLU A 82 2.19 17.39 8.52
C GLU A 82 2.34 16.18 7.62
N ARG A 83 3.25 15.27 7.99
CA ARG A 83 3.47 13.99 7.33
C ARG A 83 2.91 12.82 8.15
N TYR A 84 2.02 13.09 9.10
CA TYR A 84 1.34 12.02 9.84
C TYR A 84 0.43 11.26 8.87
N PRO A 85 0.52 9.91 8.77
CA PRO A 85 -0.23 9.16 7.76
C PRO A 85 -1.74 9.36 7.81
N CYS A 86 -2.30 9.54 9.02
CA CYS A 86 -3.74 9.76 9.21
C CYS A 86 -4.09 11.24 9.44
N LYS A 87 -3.29 12.20 8.94
CA LYS A 87 -3.48 13.65 9.19
C LYS A 87 -4.88 14.13 8.81
N GLU A 88 -5.40 13.67 7.68
CA GLU A 88 -6.74 14.06 7.21
C GLU A 88 -7.85 13.60 8.18
N LEU A 89 -7.55 12.58 8.99
CA LEU A 89 -8.42 12.06 10.06
C LEU A 89 -8.18 12.72 11.43
N SER A 90 -7.36 13.77 11.53
CA SER A 90 -7.00 14.41 12.80
C SER A 90 -7.70 15.76 13.05
N GLY A 91 -8.61 16.18 12.15
CA GLY A 91 -9.37 17.44 12.23
C GLY A 91 -10.75 17.35 12.90
N LYS A 92 -11.44 18.49 13.05
CA LYS A 92 -12.83 18.55 13.56
C LYS A 92 -13.82 17.77 12.69
N ASP A 93 -13.51 17.59 11.41
CA ASP A 93 -14.33 16.86 10.44
C ASP A 93 -14.15 15.34 10.51
N ALA A 94 -13.00 14.86 10.97
CA ALA A 94 -12.73 13.43 11.15
C ALA A 94 -13.61 12.76 12.22
N LYS A 95 -14.15 13.54 13.17
CA LYS A 95 -15.12 13.05 14.16
C LYS A 95 -16.48 12.70 13.54
N LYS A 96 -16.72 13.02 12.27
CA LYS A 96 -17.98 12.74 11.57
C LYS A 96 -17.89 11.56 10.59
N GLU A 97 -16.70 11.07 10.29
CA GLU A 97 -16.50 10.05 9.26
C GLU A 97 -16.33 8.67 9.88
N GLU A 98 -17.43 7.93 9.95
CA GLU A 98 -17.47 6.57 10.45
C GLU A 98 -16.83 5.62 9.42
N ARG A 99 -15.53 5.31 9.59
CA ARG A 99 -14.78 4.36 8.73
C ARG A 99 -15.42 2.96 8.65
N PHE A 100 -16.22 2.63 9.67
CA PHE A 100 -16.98 1.39 9.81
C PHE A 100 -18.48 1.68 9.89
N SER A 101 -19.02 2.44 8.94
CA SER A 101 -20.45 2.69 8.93
C SER A 101 -21.25 1.43 8.57
N ASN A 102 -22.28 1.15 9.35
CA ASN A 102 -23.29 0.13 9.04
C ASN A 102 -24.49 0.71 8.26
N THR A 103 -24.53 2.04 8.06
CA THR A 103 -25.63 2.74 7.39
C THR A 103 -25.22 3.38 6.06
N LEU A 104 -23.95 3.76 5.90
CA LEU A 104 -23.45 4.40 4.69
C LEU A 104 -22.77 3.39 3.75
N GLY A 105 -23.17 3.41 2.47
CA GLY A 105 -22.59 2.58 1.40
C GLY A 105 -21.34 3.23 0.76
N GLY A 106 -20.49 2.42 0.13
CA GLY A 106 -19.25 2.91 -0.51
C GLY A 106 -19.48 3.94 -1.63
N GLN A 107 -18.41 4.62 -2.05
CA GLN A 107 -18.44 5.57 -3.16
C GLN A 107 -18.29 4.87 -4.50
N CYS A 108 -19.27 5.04 -5.39
CA CYS A 108 -19.35 4.31 -6.65
C CYS A 108 -19.40 5.22 -7.89
N THR A 109 -19.23 6.53 -7.74
CA THR A 109 -19.42 7.46 -8.87
C THR A 109 -18.23 7.44 -9.85
N ASP A 110 -18.51 7.72 -11.13
CA ASP A 110 -17.54 7.84 -12.22
C ASP A 110 -16.42 8.84 -11.91
N HIS A 111 -16.75 9.92 -11.21
CA HIS A 111 -15.79 10.97 -10.86
C HIS A 111 -14.97 10.66 -9.59
N ARG A 112 -15.23 9.55 -8.90
CA ARG A 112 -14.48 9.09 -7.71
C ARG A 112 -13.77 7.77 -7.92
N ILE A 113 -14.18 6.97 -8.91
CA ILE A 113 -13.66 5.63 -9.14
C ILE A 113 -13.21 5.51 -10.60
N LYS A 114 -11.92 5.28 -10.79
CA LYS A 114 -11.30 5.00 -12.09
C LYS A 114 -11.98 3.79 -12.73
N GLY A 115 -12.42 3.95 -13.98
CA GLY A 115 -13.08 2.90 -14.75
C GLY A 115 -14.59 2.82 -14.58
N ASN A 116 -15.19 3.57 -13.65
CA ASN A 116 -16.65 3.73 -13.61
C ASN A 116 -17.08 4.77 -14.65
N GLU A 117 -18.22 4.52 -15.30
CA GLU A 117 -18.77 5.40 -16.33
C GLU A 117 -20.22 5.79 -16.00
N ARG A 118 -20.56 7.08 -16.14
CA ARG A 118 -21.85 7.64 -15.72
C ARG A 118 -23.08 6.95 -16.31
N ASN A 119 -22.96 6.44 -17.54
CA ASN A 119 -24.07 5.86 -18.29
C ASN A 119 -23.93 4.34 -18.49
N VAL A 120 -23.06 3.69 -17.72
CA VAL A 120 -22.88 2.25 -17.74
C VAL A 120 -23.41 1.67 -16.44
N THR A 121 -24.27 0.65 -16.55
CA THR A 121 -24.79 -0.07 -15.39
C THR A 121 -23.69 -0.98 -14.83
N GLY A 122 -23.32 -0.75 -13.58
CA GLY A 122 -22.27 -1.52 -12.89
C GLY A 122 -20.96 -0.73 -12.77
N GLY A 123 -20.15 -1.11 -11.79
CA GLY A 123 -18.89 -0.44 -11.48
C GLY A 123 -18.32 -0.90 -10.14
N ALA A 124 -17.15 -0.37 -9.78
CA ALA A 124 -16.55 -0.59 -8.48
C ALA A 124 -17.05 0.44 -7.45
N CYS A 125 -17.02 0.08 -6.17
CA CYS A 125 -17.35 0.97 -5.07
C CYS A 125 -16.21 0.95 -4.04
N ALA A 126 -15.62 2.11 -3.76
CA ALA A 126 -14.63 2.24 -2.69
C ALA A 126 -15.32 2.23 -1.31
N PRO A 127 -14.99 1.30 -0.41
CA PRO A 127 -15.57 1.28 0.93
C PRO A 127 -15.05 2.46 1.77
N TYR A 128 -15.82 2.91 2.77
CA TYR A 128 -15.41 4.00 3.68
C TYR A 128 -14.03 3.80 4.31
N ARG A 129 -13.67 2.57 4.66
CA ARG A 129 -12.32 2.23 5.13
C ARG A 129 -11.23 2.70 4.16
N ARG A 130 -11.42 2.51 2.84
CA ARG A 130 -10.50 2.92 1.76
C ARG A 130 -10.49 4.43 1.59
N LEU A 131 -11.66 5.09 1.64
CA LEU A 131 -11.74 6.56 1.50
C LEU A 131 -10.89 7.28 2.54
N HIS A 132 -10.78 6.68 3.73
CA HIS A 132 -10.06 7.22 4.89
C HIS A 132 -8.81 6.39 5.21
N LEU A 133 -8.13 5.86 4.19
CA LEU A 133 -6.88 5.11 4.40
C LEU A 133 -5.77 6.07 4.88
N CYS A 134 -4.92 5.63 5.80
CA CYS A 134 -3.81 6.45 6.27
C CYS A 134 -2.60 6.40 5.32
N ASP A 135 -2.64 7.16 4.22
CA ASP A 135 -1.58 7.23 3.19
C ASP A 135 -0.97 8.64 3.00
N HIS A 136 -1.36 9.63 3.80
CA HIS A 136 -0.96 11.03 3.62
C HIS A 136 0.57 11.28 3.64
N ASN A 137 1.33 10.45 4.36
CA ASN A 137 2.78 10.56 4.37
C ASN A 137 3.41 10.28 2.99
N LEU A 138 2.77 9.44 2.18
CA LEU A 138 3.22 9.09 0.83
C LEU A 138 2.95 10.22 -0.17
N GLU A 139 1.92 11.04 0.06
CA GLU A 139 1.61 12.20 -0.80
C GLU A 139 2.72 13.27 -0.73
N THR A 140 3.38 13.36 0.42
CA THR A 140 4.42 14.35 0.74
C THR A 140 5.82 13.75 0.79
N ILE A 141 6.00 12.53 0.30
CA ILE A 141 7.29 11.85 0.28
C ILE A 141 8.31 12.60 -0.59
N GLU A 142 9.53 12.68 -0.10
CA GLU A 142 10.66 13.24 -0.82
C GLU A 142 11.02 12.29 -1.99
N THR A 143 11.12 12.78 -3.22
CA THR A 143 11.34 11.92 -4.40
C THR A 143 12.78 11.93 -4.90
N THR A 144 13.61 12.86 -4.44
CA THR A 144 14.97 13.08 -4.92
C THR A 144 15.99 12.08 -4.35
N SER A 145 15.79 11.62 -3.13
CA SER A 145 16.71 10.77 -2.35
C SER A 145 16.07 9.47 -1.84
N THR A 146 14.80 9.22 -2.16
CA THR A 146 14.11 7.98 -1.75
C THR A 146 14.63 6.78 -2.50
N THR A 147 15.20 5.85 -1.74
CA THR A 147 15.63 4.51 -2.16
C THR A 147 14.55 3.49 -1.82
N SER A 148 14.78 2.22 -2.18
CA SER A 148 13.91 1.11 -1.73
C SER A 148 13.77 1.05 -0.20
N ASP A 149 14.86 1.32 0.55
CA ASP A 149 14.84 1.33 2.01
C ASP A 149 13.91 2.41 2.56
N THR A 150 14.02 3.65 2.04
CA THR A 150 13.18 4.78 2.44
C THR A 150 11.72 4.57 2.06
N LEU A 151 11.46 4.07 0.84
CA LEU A 151 10.09 3.75 0.40
C LEU A 151 9.46 2.69 1.31
N LEU A 152 10.21 1.65 1.69
CA LEU A 152 9.73 0.65 2.63
C LEU A 152 9.35 1.26 3.98
N ALA A 153 10.19 2.13 4.53
CA ALA A 153 9.91 2.79 5.80
C ALA A 153 8.64 3.65 5.75
N GLU A 154 8.43 4.38 4.66
CA GLU A 154 7.23 5.21 4.44
C GLU A 154 5.96 4.36 4.28
N VAL A 155 6.04 3.23 3.56
CA VAL A 155 4.92 2.29 3.42
C VAL A 155 4.61 1.58 4.74
N CYS A 156 5.64 1.12 5.47
CA CYS A 156 5.44 0.50 6.79
C CYS A 156 4.90 1.50 7.81
N MET A 157 5.26 2.78 7.71
CA MET A 157 4.68 3.84 8.54
C MET A 157 3.18 4.02 8.27
N ALA A 158 2.77 4.10 6.99
CA ALA A 158 1.35 4.12 6.61
C ALA A 158 0.60 2.91 7.17
N ALA A 159 1.14 1.69 6.97
CA ALA A 159 0.56 0.45 7.45
C ALA A 159 0.46 0.38 8.99
N TYR A 160 1.49 0.85 9.70
CA TYR A 160 1.52 0.87 11.16
C TYR A 160 0.38 1.72 11.74
N TYR A 161 0.24 2.96 11.24
CA TYR A 161 -0.79 3.88 11.74
C TYR A 161 -2.20 3.51 11.25
N GLU A 162 -2.34 2.98 10.04
CA GLU A 162 -3.60 2.42 9.56
C GLU A 162 -4.06 1.24 10.43
N GLY A 163 -3.15 0.34 10.80
CA GLY A 163 -3.45 -0.80 11.67
C GLY A 163 -3.87 -0.39 13.08
N ASP A 164 -3.19 0.61 13.66
CA ASP A 164 -3.53 1.16 14.98
C ASP A 164 -4.91 1.82 14.99
N LEU A 165 -5.23 2.58 13.93
CA LEU A 165 -6.51 3.26 13.79
C LEU A 165 -7.66 2.26 13.57
N ILE A 166 -7.46 1.24 12.72
CA ILE A 166 -8.41 0.13 12.57
C ILE A 166 -8.64 -0.55 13.91
N LYS A 167 -7.58 -0.97 14.61
CA LYS A 167 -7.71 -1.67 15.90
C LYS A 167 -8.55 -0.86 16.89
N THR A 168 -8.30 0.44 16.98
CA THR A 168 -8.99 1.34 17.91
C THR A 168 -10.47 1.50 17.58
N HIS A 169 -10.80 1.85 16.33
CA HIS A 169 -12.19 2.13 15.94
C HIS A 169 -13.02 0.85 15.69
N TYR A 170 -12.40 -0.21 15.17
CA TYR A 170 -13.08 -1.48 14.93
C TYR A 170 -13.52 -2.13 16.25
N THR A 171 -12.69 -2.06 17.30
CA THR A 171 -13.06 -2.58 18.64
C THR A 171 -14.31 -1.88 19.18
N GLN A 172 -14.49 -0.60 18.91
CA GLN A 172 -15.70 0.13 19.30
C GLN A 172 -16.90 -0.30 18.45
N HIS A 173 -16.71 -0.43 17.14
CA HIS A 173 -17.74 -0.87 16.20
C HIS A 173 -18.27 -2.28 16.50
N GLU A 174 -17.38 -3.24 16.79
CA GLU A 174 -17.75 -4.62 17.14
C GLU A 174 -18.61 -4.67 18.41
N ARG A 175 -18.31 -3.83 19.41
CA ARG A 175 -19.10 -3.74 20.64
C ARG A 175 -20.50 -3.18 20.42
N THR A 176 -20.67 -2.26 19.48
CA THR A 176 -21.97 -1.63 19.18
C THR A 176 -22.73 -2.37 18.07
N ASN A 177 -22.08 -3.27 17.35
CA ASN A 177 -22.64 -4.08 16.26
C ASN A 177 -22.25 -5.56 16.43
N PRO A 178 -22.79 -6.26 17.45
CA PRO A 178 -22.40 -7.64 17.79
C PRO A 178 -22.70 -8.64 16.67
N ASP A 179 -23.58 -8.30 15.72
CA ASP A 179 -23.93 -9.15 14.57
C ASP A 179 -22.97 -8.97 13.37
N THR A 180 -21.94 -8.14 13.49
CA THR A 180 -20.97 -7.93 12.40
C THR A 180 -20.11 -9.17 12.19
N LYS A 181 -20.14 -9.68 10.95
CA LYS A 181 -19.43 -10.91 10.56
C LYS A 181 -17.94 -10.72 10.28
N SER A 182 -17.49 -9.48 10.07
CA SER A 182 -16.06 -9.23 9.81
C SER A 182 -15.25 -9.48 11.07
N GLN A 183 -14.03 -9.94 10.91
CA GLN A 183 -13.06 -10.05 12.00
C GLN A 183 -12.00 -8.96 11.81
N LEU A 184 -11.39 -8.50 12.90
CA LEU A 184 -10.33 -7.48 12.86
C LEU A 184 -9.24 -7.81 11.83
N CYS A 185 -8.80 -9.07 11.76
CA CYS A 185 -7.79 -9.52 10.79
C CYS A 185 -8.27 -9.40 9.34
N THR A 186 -9.56 -9.60 9.06
CA THR A 186 -10.13 -9.42 7.71
C THR A 186 -10.09 -7.94 7.30
N VAL A 187 -10.37 -7.04 8.24
CA VAL A 187 -10.32 -5.60 7.98
C VAL A 187 -8.89 -5.13 7.73
N LEU A 188 -7.94 -5.60 8.54
CA LEU A 188 -6.51 -5.34 8.34
C LEU A 188 -6.02 -5.87 7.00
N ALA A 189 -6.41 -7.09 6.61
CA ALA A 189 -6.05 -7.68 5.32
C ALA A 189 -6.55 -6.86 4.12
N ARG A 190 -7.74 -6.25 4.25
CA ARG A 190 -8.29 -5.34 3.23
C ARG A 190 -7.49 -4.05 3.12
N SER A 191 -7.09 -3.43 4.23
CA SER A 191 -6.21 -2.25 4.19
C SER A 191 -4.81 -2.57 3.67
N PHE A 192 -4.28 -3.74 4.00
CA PHE A 192 -3.03 -4.23 3.41
C PHE A 192 -3.12 -4.36 1.89
N ALA A 193 -4.22 -4.90 1.36
CA ALA A 193 -4.45 -4.99 -0.09
C ALA A 193 -4.54 -3.60 -0.74
N ASP A 194 -5.26 -2.66 -0.13
CA ASP A 194 -5.39 -1.29 -0.64
C ASP A 194 -4.04 -0.54 -0.67
N ILE A 195 -3.25 -0.62 0.41
CA ILE A 195 -1.89 -0.04 0.44
C ILE A 195 -1.05 -0.67 -0.68
N GLY A 196 -1.16 -1.99 -0.88
CA GLY A 196 -0.50 -2.68 -1.97
C GLY A 196 -0.95 -2.19 -3.34
N ASP A 197 -2.24 -1.95 -3.56
CA ASP A 197 -2.77 -1.44 -4.83
C ASP A 197 -2.32 0.00 -5.10
N ILE A 198 -2.20 0.84 -4.08
CA ILE A 198 -1.60 2.19 -4.19
C ILE A 198 -0.13 2.06 -4.62
N VAL A 199 0.66 1.25 -3.90
CA VAL A 199 2.09 1.05 -4.23
C VAL A 199 2.26 0.47 -5.63
N ARG A 200 1.34 -0.36 -6.12
CA ARG A 200 1.39 -1.02 -7.43
C ARG A 200 0.78 -0.21 -8.57
N GLY A 201 0.07 0.88 -8.28
CA GLY A 201 -0.61 1.71 -9.28
C GLY A 201 -1.90 1.08 -9.80
N LYS A 202 -2.51 0.20 -9.00
CA LYS A 202 -3.76 -0.53 -9.27
C LYS A 202 -4.95 0.02 -8.53
N ASP A 203 -4.73 0.94 -7.59
CA ASP A 203 -5.81 1.57 -6.85
C ASP A 203 -6.76 2.35 -7.78
N LEU A 204 -8.06 2.21 -7.53
CA LEU A 204 -9.10 2.77 -8.38
C LEU A 204 -9.66 4.09 -7.83
N TYR A 205 -9.34 4.47 -6.59
CA TYR A 205 -9.97 5.62 -5.96
C TYR A 205 -9.30 6.93 -6.38
N LEU A 206 -10.10 7.85 -6.92
CA LEU A 206 -9.63 9.12 -7.45
C LEU A 206 -9.62 10.24 -6.40
N GLY A 207 -10.38 10.11 -5.32
CA GLY A 207 -10.55 11.16 -4.31
C GLY A 207 -11.97 11.73 -4.26
N TYR A 208 -12.33 12.34 -3.13
CA TYR A 208 -13.67 12.80 -2.80
C TYR A 208 -14.01 14.14 -3.48
N ASP A 209 -13.07 15.08 -3.41
CA ASP A 209 -13.12 16.42 -3.98
C ASP A 209 -11.86 16.72 -4.82
N ASP A 210 -11.79 17.91 -5.40
CA ASP A 210 -10.68 18.28 -6.28
C ASP A 210 -9.35 18.37 -5.54
N LYS A 211 -9.36 18.72 -4.26
CA LYS A 211 -8.15 18.77 -3.44
C LYS A 211 -7.59 17.37 -3.18
N GLU A 212 -8.44 16.42 -2.80
CA GLU A 212 -8.01 15.03 -2.61
C GLU A 212 -7.55 14.40 -3.92
N LYS A 213 -8.21 14.73 -5.04
CA LYS A 213 -7.77 14.29 -6.38
C LYS A 213 -6.37 14.78 -6.71
N ASP A 214 -6.08 16.05 -6.49
CA ASP A 214 -4.76 16.63 -6.72
C ASP A 214 -3.70 15.94 -5.83
N GLN A 215 -4.04 15.63 -4.58
CA GLN A 215 -3.16 14.90 -3.66
C GLN A 215 -2.88 13.46 -4.14
N ARG A 216 -3.89 12.76 -4.66
CA ARG A 216 -3.73 11.41 -5.22
C ARG A 216 -2.94 11.41 -6.52
N GLU A 217 -3.13 12.41 -7.38
CA GLU A 217 -2.30 12.58 -8.57
C GLU A 217 -0.84 12.87 -8.18
N GLN A 218 -0.61 13.72 -7.16
CA GLN A 218 0.71 13.98 -6.61
C GLN A 218 1.36 12.70 -6.07
N LEU A 219 0.62 11.88 -5.32
CA LEU A 219 1.07 10.58 -4.83
C LEU A 219 1.52 9.65 -5.96
N GLU A 220 0.69 9.46 -6.99
CA GLU A 220 1.05 8.58 -8.11
C GLU A 220 2.27 9.13 -8.88
N ASN A 221 2.36 10.45 -9.08
CA ASN A 221 3.53 11.09 -9.68
C ASN A 221 4.80 10.91 -8.82
N ASN A 222 4.68 10.97 -7.50
CA ASN A 222 5.80 10.71 -6.59
C ASN A 222 6.26 9.26 -6.68
N LEU A 223 5.32 8.30 -6.67
CA LEU A 223 5.64 6.88 -6.83
C LEU A 223 6.34 6.63 -8.18
N ARG A 224 5.86 7.20 -9.29
CA ARG A 224 6.53 7.09 -10.59
C ARG A 224 7.97 7.59 -10.56
N LYS A 225 8.22 8.74 -9.92
CA LYS A 225 9.59 9.30 -9.75
C LYS A 225 10.48 8.39 -8.90
N ILE A 226 9.96 7.87 -7.80
CA ILE A 226 10.68 6.96 -6.90
C ILE A 226 11.03 5.66 -7.62
N PHE A 227 10.06 5.05 -8.30
CA PHE A 227 10.28 3.81 -9.03
C PHE A 227 11.21 4.00 -10.23
N GLY A 228 11.24 5.19 -10.85
CA GLY A 228 12.27 5.53 -11.84
C GLY A 228 13.69 5.48 -11.27
N LYS A 229 13.88 5.81 -9.98
CA LYS A 229 15.19 5.71 -9.32
C LYS A 229 15.53 4.32 -8.89
N ILE A 230 14.56 3.60 -8.32
CA ILE A 230 14.72 2.19 -8.01
C ILE A 230 15.09 1.42 -9.29
N HIS A 231 14.46 1.77 -10.41
CA HIS A 231 14.82 1.24 -11.73
C HIS A 231 16.29 1.52 -12.07
N GLU A 232 16.74 2.77 -11.99
CA GLU A 232 18.15 3.12 -12.22
C GLU A 232 19.12 2.34 -11.31
N ASP A 233 18.78 2.18 -10.03
CA ASP A 233 19.62 1.49 -9.05
C ASP A 233 19.70 -0.02 -9.33
N VAL A 234 18.59 -0.62 -9.74
CA VAL A 234 18.54 -2.01 -10.23
C VAL A 234 19.41 -2.16 -11.48
N MET A 235 19.41 -1.18 -12.40
CA MET A 235 20.28 -1.20 -13.58
C MET A 235 21.77 -1.02 -13.26
N LYS A 236 22.13 -0.33 -12.17
CA LYS A 236 23.52 -0.05 -11.75
C LYS A 236 24.15 -1.20 -10.95
N THR A 237 23.39 -1.81 -10.05
CA THR A 237 23.91 -2.76 -9.03
C THR A 237 24.22 -4.16 -9.58
N ASN A 238 23.75 -4.48 -10.79
CA ASN A 238 23.66 -5.86 -11.28
C ASN A 238 24.97 -6.40 -11.90
N ARG A 239 25.97 -6.70 -11.06
CA ARG A 239 27.04 -7.66 -11.43
C ARG A 239 26.59 -9.13 -11.34
N LYS A 240 25.47 -9.43 -10.68
CA LYS A 240 24.91 -10.79 -10.47
C LYS A 240 23.74 -11.16 -11.41
N THR A 241 23.10 -10.17 -12.01
CA THR A 241 21.91 -10.30 -12.86
C THR A 241 22.26 -9.68 -14.21
N ASN A 242 21.95 -10.34 -15.32
CA ASN A 242 22.29 -9.78 -16.64
C ASN A 242 21.54 -8.45 -16.82
N LYS A 243 22.27 -7.35 -17.00
CA LYS A 243 21.70 -6.01 -17.26
C LYS A 243 20.66 -6.05 -18.38
N GLU A 244 20.92 -6.81 -19.43
CA GLU A 244 20.00 -7.00 -20.57
C GLU A 244 18.68 -7.66 -20.13
N ALA A 245 18.72 -8.61 -19.19
CA ALA A 245 17.51 -9.26 -18.67
C ALA A 245 16.69 -8.30 -17.79
N ALA A 246 17.37 -7.43 -17.03
CA ALA A 246 16.71 -6.42 -16.22
C ALA A 246 16.04 -5.35 -17.10
N GLU A 247 16.75 -4.89 -18.14
CA GLU A 247 16.23 -3.97 -19.15
C GLU A 247 15.01 -4.57 -19.86
N ALA A 248 15.07 -5.85 -20.26
CA ALA A 248 13.95 -6.52 -20.90
C ALA A 248 12.73 -6.66 -19.98
N ARG A 249 12.92 -7.00 -18.70
CA ARG A 249 11.83 -7.21 -17.74
C ARG A 249 11.13 -5.91 -17.33
N TYR A 250 11.89 -4.86 -17.08
CA TYR A 250 11.37 -3.58 -16.59
C TYR A 250 11.29 -2.51 -17.69
N ASN A 251 11.23 -2.94 -18.95
CA ASN A 251 11.05 -2.04 -20.08
C ASN A 251 9.66 -1.39 -20.04
N ASP A 252 9.57 -0.19 -19.47
CA ASP A 252 8.35 0.60 -19.45
C ASP A 252 8.60 1.98 -20.08
N LYS A 253 8.11 2.14 -21.30
CA LYS A 253 8.22 3.39 -22.07
C LYS A 253 7.36 4.52 -21.51
N ASP A 254 6.29 4.17 -20.81
CA ASP A 254 5.34 5.14 -20.23
C ASP A 254 5.81 5.60 -18.83
N GLY A 255 6.85 4.96 -18.28
CA GLY A 255 7.44 5.32 -16.99
C GLY A 255 6.48 5.13 -15.81
N ASN A 256 5.60 4.12 -15.88
CA ASN A 256 4.72 3.74 -14.78
C ASN A 256 5.36 2.67 -13.87
N TYR A 257 6.32 1.94 -14.41
CA TYR A 257 7.11 0.89 -13.79
C TYR A 257 6.26 -0.24 -13.20
N TYR A 258 5.11 -0.58 -13.80
CA TYR A 258 4.16 -1.52 -13.20
C TYR A 258 4.78 -2.86 -12.82
N GLN A 259 5.58 -3.47 -13.70
CA GLN A 259 6.28 -4.73 -13.38
C GLN A 259 7.28 -4.57 -12.22
N LEU A 260 8.01 -3.46 -12.18
CA LEU A 260 8.96 -3.17 -11.09
C LEU A 260 8.24 -2.94 -9.76
N ARG A 261 7.08 -2.28 -9.79
CA ARG A 261 6.23 -2.02 -8.62
C ARG A 261 5.66 -3.32 -8.05
N GLU A 262 5.21 -4.25 -8.91
CA GLU A 262 4.75 -5.58 -8.51
C GLU A 262 5.87 -6.41 -7.85
N ASP A 263 7.05 -6.43 -8.46
CA ASP A 263 8.20 -7.16 -7.94
C ASP A 263 8.70 -6.53 -6.62
N TRP A 264 8.69 -5.20 -6.52
CA TRP A 264 9.03 -4.48 -5.30
C TRP A 264 8.04 -4.78 -4.18
N TRP A 265 6.74 -4.72 -4.46
CA TRP A 265 5.71 -5.09 -3.46
C TRP A 265 5.92 -6.53 -3.02
N THR A 266 6.15 -7.46 -3.95
CA THR A 266 6.40 -8.87 -3.63
C THR A 266 7.63 -9.07 -2.75
N ALA A 267 8.72 -8.34 -3.00
CA ALA A 267 9.94 -8.41 -2.19
C ALA A 267 9.74 -7.88 -0.76
N ASN A 268 8.79 -6.96 -0.56
CA ASN A 268 8.69 -6.17 0.67
C ASN A 268 7.44 -6.45 1.51
N ARG A 269 6.37 -7.01 0.94
CA ARG A 269 5.04 -7.19 1.56
C ARG A 269 4.97 -8.03 2.84
N GLU A 270 6.03 -8.76 3.18
CA GLU A 270 6.12 -9.55 4.42
C GLU A 270 6.61 -8.73 5.62
N THR A 271 7.16 -7.53 5.39
CA THR A 271 7.77 -6.65 6.40
C THR A 271 6.70 -5.98 7.25
#